data_AF-A2FQT9-F1
#
_entry.id   AF-A2FQT9-F1
#
_cell.length_a   1.000
_cell.length_b   1.000
_cell.length_c   1.000
_cell.angle_alpha   90.00
_cell.angle_beta   90.00
_cell.angle_gamma   90.00
#
_symmetry.space_group_name_H-M   'P 1'
#
loop_
_entity.id
_entity.type
_entity.pdbx_description
1 polymer ?
#
loop_
_entity_poly.entity_id
_entity_poly.type
_entity_poly.pdbx_seq_one_letter_code
_entity_poly.pdbx_strand_id
1 'polypeptide(L)'
;MPKNRKKHVGRSKVQPHTKKFLKDSEKETIIQLDSEGLDVESISEIINHTTRQVREFLKHIKNGIKNNFSIEQDLIIMSHVKNGDISAASIAKKLQDKDWWMVRNRIKLFRRKFPDFSLLTQSEVVRILHQNEKPNELDDAMSLEGVFDFPDDGLW
;
A
#
# COMPACT_ATOMS: atom_id res chain seq x y z
N MET A 1 53.41 16.62 -1.32
CA MET A 1 52.65 16.83 -0.07
C MET A 1 51.47 15.86 0.00
N PRO A 2 51.45 14.90 0.94
CA PRO A 2 50.30 13.99 1.08
C PRO A 2 49.17 14.67 1.86
N LYS A 3 47.95 14.63 1.30
CA LYS A 3 46.75 15.24 1.89
C LYS A 3 46.22 14.36 3.03
N ASN A 4 46.20 14.94 4.22
CA ASN A 4 45.68 14.36 5.46
C ASN A 4 44.16 14.13 5.35
N ARG A 5 43.71 12.88 5.15
CA ARG A 5 42.28 12.54 5.20
C ARG A 5 41.86 12.38 6.66
N LYS A 6 41.07 13.34 7.16
CA LYS A 6 40.44 13.29 8.49
C LYS A 6 39.58 12.03 8.61
N LYS A 7 39.86 11.23 9.66
CA LYS A 7 39.07 10.05 10.03
C LYS A 7 37.67 10.51 10.45
N HIS A 8 36.64 9.98 9.79
CA HIS A 8 35.25 10.20 10.21
C HIS A 8 35.02 9.59 11.59
N VAL A 9 34.60 10.45 12.51
CA VAL A 9 34.28 10.17 13.90
C VAL A 9 32.91 9.50 13.99
N GLY A 10 32.82 8.46 14.82
CA GLY A 10 31.61 8.06 15.55
C GLY A 10 30.37 7.77 14.72
N ARG A 11 30.28 6.56 14.16
CA ARG A 11 28.97 6.00 13.77
C ARG A 11 28.31 5.49 15.05
N SER A 12 27.46 6.32 15.67
CA SER A 12 26.61 5.91 16.79
C SER A 12 25.93 4.58 16.44
N LYS A 13 25.92 3.63 17.39
CA LYS A 13 25.24 2.34 17.25
C LYS A 13 23.72 2.58 17.22
N VAL A 14 23.21 3.01 16.07
CA VAL A 14 21.78 3.03 15.79
C VAL A 14 21.32 1.57 15.80
N GLN A 15 20.34 1.24 16.64
CA GLN A 15 19.79 -0.10 16.68
C GLN A 15 19.31 -0.50 15.26
N PRO A 16 19.52 -1.75 14.84
CA PRO A 16 19.16 -2.15 13.49
C PRO A 16 17.63 -2.13 13.33
N HIS A 17 17.11 -1.14 12.60
CA HIS A 17 15.71 -1.09 12.22
C HIS A 17 15.29 -2.40 11.54
N THR A 18 14.07 -2.86 11.83
CA THR A 18 13.59 -4.10 11.25
C THR A 18 13.34 -3.93 9.74
N LYS A 19 13.76 -4.92 8.95
CA LYS A 19 13.39 -5.01 7.51
C LYS A 19 11.98 -5.59 7.32
N LYS A 20 11.19 -5.67 8.40
CA LYS A 20 9.87 -6.27 8.37
C LYS A 20 8.86 -5.29 7.77
N PHE A 21 7.76 -5.83 7.27
CA PHE A 21 6.61 -5.02 6.87
C PHE A 21 5.87 -4.53 8.12
N LEU A 22 5.24 -3.36 8.00
CA LEU A 22 4.38 -2.82 9.05
C LEU A 22 3.18 -3.75 9.25
N LYS A 23 2.97 -4.19 10.48
CA LYS A 23 1.77 -4.92 10.90
C LYS A 23 0.59 -3.97 11.03
N ASP A 24 -0.62 -4.52 11.04
CA ASP A 24 -1.84 -3.69 11.13
C ASP A 24 -1.91 -2.93 12.45
N SER A 25 -1.54 -3.56 13.57
CA SER A 25 -1.42 -2.89 14.87
C SER A 25 -0.42 -1.72 14.85
N GLU A 26 0.70 -1.86 14.14
CA GLU A 26 1.72 -0.82 14.03
C GLU A 26 1.23 0.34 13.15
N LYS A 27 0.43 0.05 12.12
CA LYS A 27 -0.19 1.06 11.25
C LYS A 27 -1.17 1.94 12.04
N GLU A 28 -1.98 1.34 12.91
CA GLU A 28 -2.90 2.06 13.80
C GLU A 28 -2.12 2.98 14.75
N THR A 29 -1.05 2.49 15.36
CA THR A 29 -0.17 3.32 16.20
C THR A 29 0.46 4.48 15.42
N ILE A 30 0.91 4.27 14.17
CA ILE A 30 1.44 5.38 13.35
C ILE A 30 0.38 6.46 13.12
N ILE A 31 -0.86 6.07 12.81
CA ILE A 31 -1.96 7.02 12.57
C ILE A 31 -2.25 7.83 13.83
N GLN A 32 -2.32 7.15 14.99
CA GLN A 32 -2.55 7.82 16.26
C GLN A 32 -1.44 8.84 16.57
N LEU A 33 -0.17 8.45 16.46
CA LEU A 33 0.95 9.34 16.76
C LEU A 33 1.07 10.53 15.76
N ASP A 34 0.76 10.34 14.47
CA ASP A 34 0.68 11.46 13.50
C ASP A 34 -0.46 12.42 13.87
N SER A 35 -1.59 11.91 14.38
CA SER A 35 -2.71 12.75 14.83
C SER A 35 -2.41 13.54 16.11
N GLU A 36 -1.54 13.01 16.97
CA GLU A 36 -1.00 13.69 18.16
C GLU A 36 0.08 14.74 17.80
N GLY A 37 0.48 14.83 16.53
CA GLY A 37 1.43 15.82 16.03
C GLY A 37 2.90 15.44 16.21
N LEU A 38 3.20 14.16 16.46
CA LEU A 38 4.58 13.69 16.54
C LEU A 38 5.25 13.72 15.17
N ASP A 39 6.55 13.99 15.18
CA ASP A 39 7.36 13.97 13.97
C ASP A 39 7.72 12.52 13.56
N VAL A 40 8.04 12.35 12.28
CA VAL A 40 8.34 11.04 11.69
C VAL A 40 9.55 10.35 12.35
N GLU A 41 10.51 11.10 12.88
CA GLU A 41 11.68 10.51 13.52
C GLU A 41 11.29 9.88 14.86
N SER A 42 10.54 10.61 15.70
CA SER A 42 9.99 10.09 16.95
C SER A 42 9.10 8.86 16.74
N ILE A 43 8.20 8.89 15.75
CA ILE A 43 7.34 7.74 15.43
C ILE A 43 8.18 6.52 15.03
N SER A 44 9.26 6.73 14.27
CA SER A 44 10.14 5.66 13.82
C SER A 44 10.90 4.99 14.97
N GLU A 45 11.27 5.76 16.00
CA GLU A 45 11.93 5.25 17.20
C GLU A 45 10.98 4.43 18.06
N ILE A 46 9.74 4.90 18.24
CA ILE A 46 8.71 4.21 19.04
C ILE A 46 8.35 2.85 18.42
N ILE A 47 8.16 2.82 17.10
CA ILE A 47 7.65 1.65 16.39
C ILE A 47 8.80 0.74 15.90
N ASN A 48 10.05 1.18 16.06
CA ASN A 48 11.27 0.46 15.63
C ASN A 48 11.27 0.10 14.13
N HIS A 49 10.81 1.04 13.32
CA HIS A 49 10.81 0.97 11.86
C HIS A 49 11.66 2.10 11.28
N THR A 50 12.00 2.00 10.00
CA THR A 50 12.78 3.08 9.37
C THR A 50 11.91 4.31 9.15
N THR A 51 12.48 5.51 9.32
CA THR A 51 11.81 6.79 8.99
C THR A 51 11.24 6.80 7.58
N ARG A 52 11.91 6.16 6.63
CA ARG A 52 11.43 5.98 5.25
C ARG A 52 10.10 5.23 5.21
N GLN A 53 9.99 4.09 5.89
CA GLN A 53 8.76 3.29 5.90
C GLN A 53 7.59 4.07 6.51
N VAL A 54 7.82 4.74 7.63
CA VAL A 54 6.80 5.56 8.31
C VAL A 54 6.34 6.70 7.39
N ARG A 55 7.28 7.43 6.79
CA ARG A 55 6.98 8.53 5.85
C ARG A 55 6.20 8.04 4.62
N GLU A 56 6.59 6.91 4.06
CA GLU A 56 5.94 6.31 2.89
C GLU A 56 4.51 5.87 3.24
N PHE A 57 4.31 5.24 4.40
CA PHE A 57 2.99 4.88 4.90
C PHE A 57 2.08 6.10 5.13
N LEU A 58 2.55 7.13 5.83
CA LEU A 58 1.80 8.36 6.05
C LEU A 58 1.47 9.08 4.74
N LYS A 59 2.39 9.06 3.77
CA LYS A 59 2.13 9.59 2.42
C LYS A 59 1.02 8.80 1.73
N HIS A 60 0.99 7.48 1.85
CA HIS A 60 -0.07 6.66 1.26
C HIS A 60 -1.44 6.98 1.85
N ILE A 61 -1.52 7.16 3.17
CA ILE A 61 -2.76 7.58 3.85
C ILE A 61 -3.19 8.96 3.35
N LYS A 62 -2.29 9.95 3.37
CA LYS A 62 -2.59 11.34 2.97
C LYS A 62 -3.03 11.45 1.51
N ASN A 63 -2.51 10.57 0.65
CA ASN A 63 -2.89 10.49 -0.76
C ASN A 63 -4.09 9.55 -1.02
N GLY A 64 -4.68 8.94 0.00
CA GLY A 64 -5.81 8.02 -0.14
C GLY A 64 -5.49 6.76 -0.94
N ILE A 65 -4.25 6.28 -0.92
CA ILE A 65 -3.81 5.13 -1.70
C ILE A 65 -4.42 3.84 -1.14
N LYS A 66 -5.20 3.14 -1.96
CA LYS A 66 -5.93 1.91 -1.57
C LYS A 66 -5.47 0.71 -2.39
N ASN A 67 -5.41 -0.47 -1.77
CA ASN A 67 -4.98 -1.70 -2.47
C ASN A 67 -6.02 -2.30 -3.40
N ASN A 68 -7.30 -2.02 -3.17
CA ASN A 68 -8.39 -2.59 -3.96
C ASN A 68 -8.51 -1.83 -5.28
N PHE A 69 -8.51 -2.56 -6.40
CA PHE A 69 -8.72 -2.01 -7.73
C PHE A 69 -10.21 -2.07 -8.05
N SER A 70 -10.77 -0.98 -8.58
CA SER A 70 -12.13 -1.02 -9.13
C SER A 70 -12.13 -1.56 -10.57
N ILE A 71 -13.30 -1.96 -11.06
CA ILE A 71 -13.51 -2.35 -12.46
C ILE A 71 -13.04 -1.24 -13.40
N GLU A 72 -13.38 0.01 -13.10
CA GLU A 72 -13.00 1.18 -13.91
C GLU A 72 -11.48 1.38 -13.95
N GLN A 73 -10.81 1.20 -12.82
CA GLN A 73 -9.35 1.32 -12.74
C GLN A 73 -8.66 0.24 -13.57
N ASP A 74 -9.17 -1.00 -13.51
CA ASP A 74 -8.63 -2.09 -14.32
C ASP A 74 -8.89 -1.90 -15.82
N LEU A 75 -10.04 -1.34 -16.20
CA LEU A 75 -10.32 -0.94 -17.60
C LEU A 75 -9.33 0.12 -18.09
N ILE A 76 -9.02 1.12 -17.27
CA ILE A 76 -8.01 2.15 -17.59
C ILE A 76 -6.65 1.48 -17.80
N ILE A 77 -6.20 0.63 -16.87
CA ILE A 77 -4.91 -0.06 -16.99
C ILE A 77 -4.86 -0.90 -18.27
N MET A 78 -5.91 -1.69 -18.53
CA MET A 78 -5.99 -2.55 -19.71
C MET A 78 -5.98 -1.75 -21.01
N SER A 79 -6.68 -0.62 -21.05
CA SER A 79 -6.68 0.28 -22.21
C SER A 79 -5.28 0.80 -22.52
N HIS A 80 -4.56 1.30 -21.51
CA HIS A 80 -3.19 1.77 -21.68
C HIS A 80 -2.23 0.66 -22.12
N VAL A 81 -2.32 -0.53 -21.51
CA VAL A 81 -1.48 -1.68 -21.88
C VAL A 81 -1.73 -2.12 -23.32
N LYS A 82 -2.99 -2.15 -23.78
CA LYS A 82 -3.33 -2.48 -25.18
C LYS A 82 -2.83 -1.43 -26.17
N ASN A 83 -2.83 -0.16 -25.78
CA ASN A 83 -2.29 0.93 -26.58
C ASN A 83 -0.75 0.97 -26.59
N GLY A 84 -0.08 0.02 -25.92
CA GLY A 84 1.38 -0.11 -25.90
C GLY A 84 2.09 0.67 -24.78
N ASP A 85 1.36 1.34 -23.87
CA ASP A 85 1.97 1.95 -22.69
C ASP A 85 2.22 0.86 -21.63
N ILE A 86 3.48 0.52 -21.43
CA ILE A 86 3.92 -0.50 -20.46
C ILE A 86 4.41 0.16 -19.16
N SER A 87 4.50 1.50 -19.12
CA SER A 87 5.05 2.21 -17.97
C SER A 87 4.03 2.28 -16.84
N ALA A 88 4.20 1.44 -15.82
CA ALA A 88 3.34 1.45 -14.64
C ALA A 88 3.32 2.81 -13.92
N ALA A 89 4.42 3.57 -13.97
CA ALA A 89 4.47 4.92 -13.42
C ALA A 89 3.68 5.94 -14.26
N SER A 90 3.61 5.75 -15.58
CA SER A 90 2.75 6.55 -16.46
C SER A 90 1.27 6.30 -16.14
N ILE A 91 0.90 5.02 -16.06
CA ILE A 91 -0.48 4.60 -15.80
C ILE A 91 -0.93 5.00 -14.38
N ALA A 92 -0.05 4.87 -13.38
CA ALA A 92 -0.37 5.32 -12.01
C ALA A 92 -0.68 6.81 -11.92
N LYS A 93 -0.10 7.68 -12.76
CA LYS A 93 -0.49 9.10 -12.79
C LYS A 93 -1.94 9.33 -13.24
N LYS A 94 -2.56 8.35 -13.90
CA LYS A 94 -3.97 8.37 -14.30
C LYS A 94 -4.90 7.82 -13.21
N LEU A 95 -4.34 7.18 -12.19
CA LEU A 95 -5.06 6.58 -11.07
C LEU A 95 -4.67 7.31 -9.78
N GLN A 96 -5.50 8.23 -9.32
CA GLN A 96 -5.16 9.17 -8.24
C GLN A 96 -4.85 8.48 -6.89
N ASP A 97 -5.43 7.29 -6.69
CA ASP A 97 -5.41 6.50 -5.45
C ASP A 97 -4.54 5.23 -5.57
N LYS A 98 -3.66 5.15 -6.58
CA LYS A 98 -2.81 3.97 -6.83
C LYS A 98 -1.36 4.35 -7.07
N ASP A 99 -0.47 3.60 -6.41
CA ASP A 99 0.95 3.71 -6.67
C ASP A 99 1.40 2.90 -7.88
N TRP A 100 2.52 3.33 -8.47
CA TRP A 100 3.18 2.68 -9.61
C TRP A 100 3.47 1.19 -9.37
N TRP A 101 3.85 0.79 -8.15
CA TRP A 101 4.17 -0.60 -7.83
C TRP A 101 2.91 -1.48 -7.79
N MET A 102 1.77 -0.90 -7.41
CA MET A 102 0.45 -1.55 -7.39
C MET A 102 0.00 -1.82 -8.81
N VAL A 103 0.07 -0.79 -9.67
CA VAL A 103 -0.24 -0.88 -11.09
C VAL A 103 0.67 -1.90 -11.78
N ARG A 104 1.97 -1.89 -11.48
CA ARG A 104 2.93 -2.89 -12.00
C ARG A 104 2.51 -4.31 -11.65
N ASN A 105 2.12 -4.55 -10.39
CA ASN A 105 1.66 -5.86 -9.94
C ASN A 105 0.35 -6.26 -10.63
N ARG A 106 -0.57 -5.32 -10.85
CA ARG A 106 -1.82 -5.56 -11.58
C ARG A 106 -1.57 -5.93 -13.05
N ILE A 107 -0.67 -5.23 -13.73
CA ILE A 107 -0.26 -5.56 -15.11
C ILE A 107 0.34 -6.98 -15.19
N LYS A 108 1.20 -7.35 -14.23
CA LYS A 108 1.74 -8.72 -14.15
C LYS A 108 0.63 -9.75 -13.97
N LEU A 109 -0.38 -9.45 -13.14
CA LEU A 109 -1.52 -10.32 -12.94
C LEU A 109 -2.30 -10.54 -14.23
N PHE A 110 -2.58 -9.47 -15.00
CA PHE A 110 -3.24 -9.58 -16.30
C PHE A 110 -2.46 -10.51 -17.25
N ARG A 111 -1.15 -10.30 -17.39
CA ARG A 111 -0.32 -11.13 -18.28
C ARG A 111 -0.24 -12.59 -17.84
N ARG A 112 -0.28 -12.87 -16.54
CA ARG A 112 -0.24 -14.23 -16.01
C ARG A 112 -1.57 -14.97 -16.20
N LYS A 113 -2.71 -14.28 -15.97
CA LYS A 113 -4.05 -14.87 -16.11
C LYS A 113 -4.51 -14.94 -17.56
N PHE A 114 -4.06 -14.01 -18.39
CA PHE A 114 -4.47 -13.86 -19.79
C PHE A 114 -3.21 -13.71 -20.67
N PRO A 115 -2.53 -14.82 -21.00
CA PRO A 115 -1.33 -14.77 -21.85
C PRO A 115 -1.61 -14.14 -23.22
N ASP A 116 -2.80 -14.39 -23.78
CA ASP A 116 -3.27 -13.83 -25.06
C ASP A 116 -4.28 -12.68 -24.86
N PHE A 117 -3.96 -11.74 -23.97
CA PHE A 117 -4.84 -10.59 -23.68
C PHE A 117 -5.11 -9.67 -24.89
N SER A 118 -4.34 -9.82 -25.99
CA SER A 118 -4.59 -9.14 -27.25
C SER A 118 -5.91 -9.59 -27.90
N LEU A 119 -6.30 -10.85 -27.73
CA LEU A 119 -7.47 -11.46 -28.36
C LEU A 119 -8.77 -11.22 -27.58
N LEU A 120 -8.68 -10.98 -26.28
CA LEU A 120 -9.84 -10.77 -25.40
C LEU A 120 -10.26 -9.30 -25.37
N THR A 121 -11.54 -9.01 -25.22
CA THR A 121 -11.97 -7.62 -24.99
C THR A 121 -11.55 -7.15 -23.57
N GLN A 122 -11.36 -5.84 -23.39
CA GLN A 122 -10.99 -5.28 -22.08
C GLN A 122 -12.04 -5.62 -21.02
N SER A 123 -13.32 -5.51 -21.38
CA SER A 123 -14.46 -5.79 -20.51
C SER A 123 -14.52 -7.26 -20.08
N GLU A 124 -14.22 -8.21 -20.95
CA GLU A 124 -14.18 -9.64 -20.60
C GLU A 124 -13.07 -9.95 -19.60
N VAL A 125 -11.86 -9.43 -19.83
CA VAL A 125 -10.72 -9.62 -18.95
C VAL A 125 -11.02 -9.10 -17.55
N VAL A 126 -11.54 -7.87 -17.44
CA VAL A 126 -11.86 -7.25 -16.15
C VAL A 126 -13.00 -7.99 -15.47
N ARG A 127 -14.05 -8.38 -16.20
CA ARG A 127 -15.18 -9.14 -15.65
C ARG A 127 -14.73 -10.48 -15.06
N ILE A 128 -13.91 -11.25 -15.77
CA ILE A 128 -13.39 -12.54 -15.29
C ILE A 128 -12.52 -12.33 -14.03
N LEU A 129 -11.78 -11.22 -13.99
CA LEU A 129 -10.86 -10.97 -12.89
C LEU A 129 -11.59 -10.57 -11.60
N HIS A 130 -12.65 -9.77 -11.71
CA HIS A 130 -13.51 -9.34 -10.59
C HIS A 130 -14.54 -10.40 -10.17
N GLN A 131 -15.00 -11.27 -11.08
CA GLN A 131 -15.92 -12.38 -10.74
C GLN A 131 -15.27 -13.43 -9.83
N ASN A 132 -13.95 -13.55 -9.87
CA ASN A 132 -13.18 -14.50 -9.05
C ASN A 132 -12.58 -13.86 -7.80
N GLU A 133 -12.69 -12.53 -7.65
CA GLU A 133 -12.45 -11.87 -6.39
C GLU A 133 -13.68 -12.14 -5.52
N LYS A 134 -13.71 -13.30 -4.85
CA LYS A 134 -14.63 -13.47 -3.72
C LYS A 134 -14.41 -12.26 -2.79
N PRO A 135 -15.47 -11.62 -2.27
CA PRO A 135 -15.29 -10.57 -1.29
C PRO A 135 -14.46 -11.18 -0.17
N ASN A 136 -13.31 -10.57 0.11
CA ASN A 136 -12.55 -10.90 1.30
C ASN A 136 -13.47 -10.46 2.45
N GLU A 137 -14.13 -11.41 3.12
CA GLU A 137 -15.01 -11.19 4.30
C GLU A 137 -14.27 -10.59 5.51
N LEU A 138 -13.10 -9.98 5.31
CA LEU A 138 -12.30 -9.29 6.31
C LEU A 138 -12.41 -7.76 6.24
N ASP A 139 -12.99 -7.19 5.17
CA ASP A 139 -13.12 -5.73 5.03
C ASP A 139 -14.52 -5.20 5.44
N ASP A 140 -15.53 -6.08 5.63
CA ASP A 140 -16.92 -5.69 5.97
C ASP A 140 -17.24 -5.71 7.48
N ALA A 141 -16.28 -6.04 8.35
CA ALA A 141 -16.45 -5.93 9.81
C ALA A 141 -16.35 -4.48 10.33
N MET A 142 -16.18 -3.49 9.44
CA MET A 142 -16.15 -2.06 9.77
C MET A 142 -17.21 -1.23 9.02
N SER A 143 -18.41 -1.81 8.80
CA SER A 143 -19.60 -0.96 8.62
C SER A 143 -19.96 -0.32 9.96
N LEU A 144 -19.65 0.97 10.02
CA LEU A 144 -19.69 1.89 11.15
C LEU A 144 -21.13 2.35 11.45
N GLU A 145 -22.08 1.41 11.58
CA GLU A 145 -23.43 1.66 12.13
C GLU A 145 -23.93 0.40 12.83
N GLY A 146 -23.74 0.34 14.16
CA GLY A 146 -24.12 -0.82 14.97
C GLY A 146 -23.83 -0.58 16.43
N VAL A 147 -24.65 0.27 17.03
CA VAL A 147 -24.94 0.44 18.46
C VAL A 147 -24.23 -0.58 19.37
N PHE A 148 -23.30 -0.05 20.15
CA PHE A 148 -22.71 -0.67 21.32
C PHE A 148 -23.81 -0.90 22.36
N ASP A 149 -24.37 -2.10 22.42
CA ASP A 149 -25.10 -2.63 23.57
C ASP A 149 -24.48 -3.99 23.92
N PHE A 150 -23.52 -3.96 24.83
CA PHE A 150 -23.10 -5.14 25.59
C PHE A 150 -24.12 -5.34 26.72
N PRO A 151 -24.90 -6.43 26.75
CA PRO A 151 -25.46 -6.89 28.00
C PRO A 151 -24.29 -7.45 28.81
N ASP A 152 -23.95 -6.71 29.85
CA ASP A 152 -23.25 -7.20 31.03
C ASP A 152 -24.06 -8.38 31.58
N ASP A 153 -23.58 -9.61 31.38
CA ASP A 153 -23.94 -10.76 32.20
C ASP A 153 -22.82 -11.79 32.08
N GLY A 154 -21.92 -11.74 33.06
CA GLY A 154 -20.89 -12.76 33.23
C GLY A 154 -21.48 -14.13 33.52
N LEU A 155 -20.82 -15.18 33.02
CA LEU A 155 -20.72 -16.51 33.61
C LEU A 155 -19.89 -17.43 32.68
N TRP A 156 -18.72 -17.84 33.21
CA TRP A 156 -17.77 -18.90 32.80
C TRP A 156 -16.95 -18.73 31.53
#